data_AF-A0A941ZA28-F1
#
_entry.id   AF-A0A941ZA28-F1
#
_cell.length_a   1.000
_cell.length_b   1.000
_cell.length_c   1.000
_cell.angle_alpha   90.00
_cell.angle_beta   90.00
_cell.angle_gamma   90.00
#
_symmetry.space_group_name_H-M   'P 1'
#
loop_
_entity.id
_entity.type
_entity.pdbx_description
1 polymer ?
#
loop_
_entity_poly.entity_id
_entity_poly.type
_entity_poly.pdbx_seq_one_letter_code
_entity_poly.pdbx_strand_id
1 'polypeptide(L)' 'MTGQRITSLVVDHLAQLLSQVLRFDGPADAVMSRYFKRHAKLGSRDRSLIAEAVFFALRRLASLRWMMQPAHP' A
#
# COMPACT_ATOMS: atom_id res chain seq x y z
N MET A 1 17.67 4.79 11.50
CA MET A 1 16.57 4.12 10.77
C MET A 1 15.78 3.32 11.79
N THR A 2 14.75 3.91 12.40
CA THR A 2 13.97 3.22 13.44
C THR A 2 13.27 2.04 12.78
N GLY A 3 13.56 0.82 13.25
CA GLY A 3 12.93 -0.40 12.74
C GLY A 3 11.43 -0.35 12.99
N GLN A 4 10.68 0.14 12.01
CA GLN A 4 9.23 0.15 12.05
C GLN A 4 8.76 -1.30 12.08
N ARG A 5 8.07 -1.71 13.15
CA ARG A 5 7.55 -3.09 13.28
C ARG A 5 6.51 -3.33 12.18
N ILE A 6 6.83 -4.25 11.27
CA ILE A 6 5.88 -4.73 10.25
C ILE A 6 5.07 -5.88 10.87
N THR A 7 3.75 -5.75 10.83
CA THR A 7 2.81 -6.76 11.34
C THR A 7 2.02 -7.36 10.18
N SER A 8 1.42 -8.54 10.38
CA SER A 8 0.52 -9.13 9.39
C SER A 8 -0.64 -8.19 9.05
N LEU A 9 -1.24 -7.56 10.07
CA LEU A 9 -2.29 -6.55 9.92
C LEU A 9 -1.92 -5.45 8.91
N VAL A 10 -0.68 -4.92 9.00
CA VAL A 10 -0.19 -3.88 8.08
C VAL A 10 -0.07 -4.43 6.66
N VAL A 11 0.51 -5.61 6.50
CA VAL A 11 0.69 -6.26 5.19
C VAL A 11 -0.66 -6.53 4.53
N ASP A 12 -1.62 -7.06 5.28
CA ASP A 12 -2.96 -7.38 4.80
C ASP A 12 -3.69 -6.12 4.31
N HIS A 13 -3.67 -5.04 5.10
CA HIS A 13 -4.29 -3.79 4.70
C HIS A 13 -3.55 -3.09 3.55
N LEU A 14 -2.23 -3.20 3.48
CA LEU A 14 -1.45 -2.69 2.36
C LEU A 14 -1.83 -3.42 1.06
N ALA A 15 -1.91 -4.75 1.08
CA ALA A 15 -2.31 -5.55 -0.07
C ALA A 15 -3.73 -5.21 -0.54
N GLN A 16 -4.68 -5.11 0.39
CA GLN A 16 -6.07 -4.71 0.10
C GLN A 16 -6.20 -3.29 -0.44
N LEU A 17 -5.36 -2.36 0.01
CA LEU A 17 -5.38 -0.98 -0.47
C LEU A 17 -4.70 -0.85 -1.83
N LEU A 18 -3.57 -1.53 -2.04
CA LEU A 18 -2.90 -1.59 -3.34
C LEU A 18 -3.80 -2.18 -4.41
N SER A 19 -4.56 -3.25 -4.12
CA SER A 19 -5.49 -3.83 -5.10
C SER A 19 -6.61 -2.86 -5.52
N GLN A 20 -6.98 -1.90 -4.66
CA GLN A 20 -7.93 -0.83 -5.01
C GLN A 20 -7.24 0.30 -5.77
N VAL A 21 -6.09 0.77 -5.29
CA VAL A 21 -5.35 1.90 -5.87
C VAL A 21 -4.83 1.57 -7.28
N LEU A 22 -4.34 0.35 -7.50
CA LEU A 22 -3.80 -0.08 -8.79
C LEU A 22 -4.87 -0.34 -9.87
N ARG A 23 -6.16 -0.14 -9.55
CA ARG A 23 -7.24 -0.06 -10.55
C ARG A 23 -7.25 1.29 -11.26
N PHE A 24 -6.65 2.33 -10.66
CA PHE A 24 -6.60 3.69 -11.21
C PHE A 24 -7.97 4.32 -11.48
N ASP A 25 -9.01 3.91 -10.75
CA ASP A 25 -10.38 4.46 -10.84
C ASP A 25 -10.52 5.89 -10.25
N GLY A 26 -9.42 6.52 -9.83
CA GLY A 26 -9.38 7.88 -9.29
C GLY A 26 -8.07 8.21 -8.56
N PRO A 27 -7.97 9.42 -7.97
CA PRO A 27 -6.77 9.85 -7.23
C PRO A 27 -6.46 8.92 -6.05
N ALA A 28 -5.20 8.50 -5.92
CA ALA A 28 -4.78 7.53 -4.92
C ALA A 28 -5.05 8.02 -3.48
N ASP A 29 -4.82 9.30 -3.20
CA ASP A 29 -5.09 9.95 -1.92
C ASP A 29 -6.58 9.91 -1.55
N ALA A 30 -7.48 10.11 -2.51
CA ALA A 30 -8.92 9.99 -2.30
C ALA A 30 -9.34 8.55 -1.98
N VAL A 31 -8.75 7.56 -2.68
CA VAL A 31 -8.96 6.13 -2.40
C VAL A 31 -8.46 5.77 -1.00
N MET A 32 -7.27 6.22 -0.62
CA MET A 32 -6.68 6.00 0.70
C MET A 32 -7.52 6.65 1.82
N SER A 33 -7.95 7.90 1.64
CA SER A 33 -8.80 8.61 2.59
C SER A 33 -10.10 7.85 2.86
N ARG A 34 -10.80 7.40 1.80
CA ARG A 34 -12.00 6.57 1.92
C ARG A 34 -11.72 5.22 2.58
N TYR A 35 -10.58 4.60 2.25
CA TYR A 35 -10.19 3.33 2.85
C TYR A 35 -9.94 3.44 4.36
N PHE A 36 -9.15 4.42 4.80
CA PHE A 36 -8.86 4.61 6.23
C PHE A 36 -10.10 5.04 7.02
N LYS A 37 -11.02 5.81 6.42
CA LYS A 37 -12.33 6.12 7.04
C LYS A 37 -13.15 4.86 7.32
N ARG A 38 -13.18 3.89 6.39
CA ARG A 38 -13.86 2.59 6.58
C ARG A 38 -13.17 1.68 7.60
N HIS A 39 -11.87 1.87 7.82
CA HIS A 39 -11.05 1.07 8.74
C HIS A 39 -10.61 1.89 9.95
N ALA A 40 -11.56 2.47 10.68
CA ALA A 40 -11.29 3.38 11.80
C ALA A 40 -10.44 2.73 12.92
N LYS A 41 -10.47 1.40 13.06
CA LYS A 41 -9.67 0.63 14.02
C LYS A 41 -8.16 0.63 13.72
N LEU A 42 -7.76 0.99 12.50
CA LEU A 42 -6.35 1.10 12.13
C LEU A 42 -5.70 2.29 12.86
N GLY A 43 -4.62 2.05 13.60
CA GLY A 43 -3.93 3.09 14.34
C GLY A 43 -3.22 4.10 13.43
N SER A 44 -2.96 5.30 13.93
CA SER A 44 -2.27 6.37 13.17
C SER A 44 -0.93 5.91 12.60
N ARG A 45 -0.14 5.18 13.39
CA ARG A 45 1.17 4.65 12.97
C ARG A 45 1.07 3.68 11.79
N ASP A 46 0.12 2.75 11.84
CA ASP A 46 -0.09 1.77 10.77
C ASP A 46 -0.59 2.45 9.50
N ARG A 47 -1.50 3.43 9.63
CA ARG A 47 -1.97 4.24 8.50
C ARG A 47 -0.83 4.96 7.80
N SER A 48 0.06 5.60 8.55
CA SER A 48 1.23 6.30 7.98
C SER A 48 2.15 5.32 7.25
N LEU A 49 2.43 4.17 7.84
CA LEU A 49 3.26 3.13 7.22
C LEU A 49 2.63 2.60 5.91
N ILE A 50 1.33 2.32 5.94
CA ILE A 50 0.60 1.83 4.77
C ILE A 50 0.57 2.90 3.66
N ALA A 51 0.28 4.16 4.00
CA ALA A 51 0.25 5.24 3.03
C ALA A 51 1.63 5.47 2.37
N GLU A 52 2.69 5.45 3.18
CA GLU A 52 4.06 5.55 2.69
C GLU A 52 4.38 4.40 1.72
N ALA A 53 4.04 3.17 2.10
CA ALA A 53 4.26 1.99 1.27
C ALA A 53 3.46 2.03 -0.04
N VAL A 54 2.20 2.48 -0.01
CA VAL A 54 1.38 2.67 -1.22
C VAL A 54 2.03 3.68 -2.16
N PHE A 55 2.43 4.86 -1.67
CA PHE A 55 3.07 5.85 -2.51
C PHE A 55 4.45 5.43 -2.99
N PHE A 56 5.22 4.70 -2.17
CA PHE A 56 6.47 4.10 -2.60
C PHE A 56 6.26 3.13 -3.76
N ALA A 57 5.25 2.26 -3.65
CA ALA A 57 4.89 1.31 -4.71
C ALA A 57 4.45 2.02 -6.00
N LEU A 58 3.60 3.05 -5.90
CA LEU A 58 3.17 3.84 -7.05
C LEU A 58 4.35 4.52 -7.76
N ARG A 59 5.25 5.16 -7.02
CA ARG A 59 6.43 5.85 -7.58
C ARG A 59 7.41 4.89 -8.26
N ARG A 60 7.43 3.61 -7.87
CA ARG A 60 8.36 2.59 -8.38
C ARG A 60 7.66 1.46 -9.12
N LEU A 61 6.42 1.68 -9.57
CA LEU A 61 5.56 0.61 -10.07
C LEU A 61 6.19 -0.13 -11.27
N ALA A 62 6.84 0.59 -12.18
CA ALA A 62 7.52 -0.01 -13.33
C ALA A 62 8.66 -0.95 -12.89
N SER A 63 9.56 -0.48 -12.00
CA SER A 63 10.65 -1.29 -11.47
C SER A 63 10.14 -2.50 -10.69
N LEU A 64 9.11 -2.30 -9.85
CA LEU A 64 8.48 -3.41 -9.10
C LEU A 64 7.87 -4.44 -10.04
N ARG A 65 7.14 -4.01 -11.08
CA ARG A 65 6.59 -4.92 -12.09
C ARG A 65 7.67 -5.71 -12.82
N TRP A 66 8.82 -5.08 -13.10
CA TRP A 66 9.95 -5.75 -13.73
C TRP A 66 10.56 -6.81 -12.80
N MET A 67 10.78 -6.47 -11.52
CA MET A 67 11.32 -7.43 -10.54
C MET A 67 10.34 -8.58 -10.23
N MET A 68 9.04 -8.33 -10.31
CA MET A 68 7.99 -9.33 -10.11
C MET A 68 7.64 -10.12 -11.37
N GLN A 69 8.36 -9.91 -12.49
CA GLN A 69 8.17 -10.80 -13.64
C GLN A 69 8.48 -12.23 -13.20
N PRO A 70 7.63 -13.21 -13.54
CA PRO A 70 7.97 -14.61 -13.29
C PRO A 70 9.29 -14.90 -13.98
N ALA A 71 10.19 -15.62 -13.28
CA ALA A 71 11.43 -16.08 -13.90
C ALA A 71 11.05 -16.83 -15.18
N HIS A 72 11.54 -16.34 -16.32
CA HIS A 72 11.38 -17.07 -17.57
C HIS A 72 12.11 -18.41 -17.38
N PRO A 73 11.46 -19.56 -17.60
CA PRO A 73 12.13 -20.86 -17.53
C PRO A 73 13.30 -20.94 -18.51
#